data_AF-A0A8S9IJJ7-F1
#
_entry.id   AF-A0A8S9IJJ7-F1
#
_cell.length_a   1.000
_cell.length_b   1.000
_cell.length_c   1.000
_cell.angle_alpha   90.00
_cell.angle_beta   90.00
_cell.angle_gamma   90.00
#
_symmetry.space_group_name_H-M   'P 1'
#
loop_
_entity.id
_entity.type
_entity.pdbx_description
1 polymer ?
#
loop_
_entity_poly.entity_id
_entity_poly.type
_entity_poly.pdbx_seq_one_letter_code
_entity_poly.pdbx_strand_id
1 'polypeptide(L)'
;MTREEIESRSRGDETMMDAAQIKNQKPEEFFNVNYLRIYYGKSNLFPYSDIHKWLSYGHDGKHPGCDEYYFGRREFSFTLENDVYLRYKSFKNASSMEDAIKSNFPYKIDIGAVYSVDPDKRHAYSQTGANVFTPVERELVFDIDITDYDDVRYCCSGADVCSKCWPLMTVAIKVIHTSLTEDFGFKHILWVFSGRRGVHCWVCDPKARR
;
A
#
# COMPACT_ATOMS: atom_id res chain seq x y z
N MET A 1 -22.47 59.29 -36.21
CA MET A 1 -23.72 58.99 -36.92
C MET A 1 -23.59 57.58 -37.45
N THR A 2 -24.56 56.75 -37.13
CA THR A 2 -24.62 55.30 -37.35
C THR A 2 -24.78 54.91 -38.82
N ARG A 3 -24.30 53.69 -39.12
CA ARG A 3 -24.70 52.78 -40.21
C ARG A 3 -24.41 53.19 -41.65
N GLU A 4 -23.58 52.39 -42.30
CA GLU A 4 -23.93 51.79 -43.58
C GLU A 4 -23.63 50.29 -43.52
N GLU A 5 -24.57 49.53 -44.06
CA GLU A 5 -24.76 48.09 -43.96
C GLU A 5 -25.07 47.63 -45.41
N ILE A 6 -24.60 46.43 -45.76
CA ILE A 6 -25.15 45.50 -46.77
C ILE A 6 -24.55 45.55 -48.19
N GLU A 7 -23.81 44.48 -48.51
CA GLU A 7 -23.90 43.81 -49.81
C GLU A 7 -24.22 42.30 -49.63
N SER A 8 -25.35 41.94 -50.24
CA SER A 8 -25.75 40.68 -50.92
C SER A 8 -25.36 39.28 -50.42
N ARG A 9 -26.42 38.49 -50.21
CA ARG A 9 -26.54 37.02 -50.22
C ARG A 9 -25.97 36.36 -51.51
N SER A 10 -25.34 35.18 -51.43
CA SER A 10 -26.04 33.88 -51.49
C SER A 10 -25.09 32.66 -51.65
N ARG A 11 -25.53 31.54 -51.04
CA ARG A 11 -25.36 30.13 -51.42
C ARG A 11 -23.98 29.45 -51.31
N GLY A 12 -23.92 28.62 -50.27
CA GLY A 12 -23.62 27.19 -50.40
C GLY A 12 -22.17 26.82 -50.16
N ASP A 13 -21.87 26.33 -48.95
CA ASP A 13 -21.04 25.12 -48.86
C ASP A 13 -21.18 24.42 -47.51
N GLU A 14 -21.04 23.11 -47.57
CA GLU A 14 -21.31 22.12 -46.54
C GLU A 14 -20.40 22.30 -45.31
N THR A 15 -20.98 22.44 -44.12
CA THR A 15 -20.20 22.38 -42.87
C THR A 15 -19.73 20.95 -42.64
N MET A 16 -18.48 20.67 -43.03
CA MET A 16 -17.72 19.53 -42.52
C MET A 16 -17.58 19.67 -41.00
N MET A 17 -18.12 18.70 -40.27
CA MET A 17 -17.89 18.55 -38.84
C MET A 17 -16.39 18.40 -38.59
N ASP A 18 -15.82 19.33 -37.83
CA ASP A 18 -14.45 19.26 -37.34
C ASP A 18 -14.23 17.89 -36.70
N ALA A 19 -13.38 17.08 -37.34
CA ALA A 19 -12.88 15.85 -36.78
C ALA A 19 -12.05 16.20 -35.55
N ALA A 20 -12.70 16.15 -34.38
CA ALA A 20 -12.04 16.24 -33.10
C ALA A 20 -10.87 15.26 -33.10
N GLN A 21 -9.66 15.81 -33.05
CA GLN A 21 -8.43 15.05 -32.92
C GLN A 21 -8.58 14.11 -31.72
N ILE A 22 -8.77 12.83 -32.01
CA ILE A 22 -8.65 11.76 -31.02
C ILE A 22 -7.19 11.84 -30.57
N LYS A 23 -6.95 12.52 -29.45
CA LYS A 23 -5.68 12.42 -28.75
C LYS A 23 -5.48 10.93 -28.51
N ASN A 24 -4.43 10.38 -29.11
CA ASN A 24 -3.88 9.09 -28.74
C ASN A 24 -3.55 9.18 -27.23
N GLN A 25 -4.54 8.82 -26.40
CA GLN A 25 -4.31 8.51 -25.01
C GLN A 25 -3.27 7.39 -25.04
N LYS A 26 -2.11 7.64 -24.43
CA LYS A 26 -1.19 6.55 -24.10
C LYS A 26 -2.04 5.51 -23.38
N PRO A 27 -1.94 4.21 -23.72
CA PRO A 27 -2.56 3.20 -22.90
C PRO A 27 -1.84 3.26 -21.55
N GLU A 28 -2.38 4.05 -20.61
CA GLU A 28 -2.34 3.62 -19.23
C GLU A 28 -3.03 2.26 -19.25
N GLU A 29 -2.20 1.21 -19.27
CA GLU A 29 -2.63 -0.17 -19.27
C GLU A 29 -3.65 -0.32 -18.15
N PHE A 30 -4.92 -0.43 -18.52
CA PHE A 30 -6.00 -0.67 -17.58
C PHE A 30 -5.63 -1.92 -16.79
N PHE A 31 -5.27 -1.74 -15.52
CA PHE A 31 -4.93 -2.85 -14.65
C PHE A 31 -6.11 -3.82 -14.63
N ASN A 32 -5.90 -5.04 -15.11
CA ASN A 32 -6.97 -6.02 -15.17
C ASN A 32 -7.14 -6.68 -13.80
N VAL A 33 -8.26 -6.37 -13.13
CA VAL A 33 -8.62 -6.92 -11.81
C VAL A 33 -8.60 -8.46 -11.77
N ASN A 34 -8.77 -9.15 -12.91
CA ASN A 34 -8.66 -10.60 -12.97
C ASN A 34 -7.26 -11.11 -12.62
N TYR A 35 -6.21 -10.30 -12.77
CA TYR A 35 -4.88 -10.66 -12.28
C TYR A 35 -4.82 -10.73 -10.76
N LEU A 36 -5.52 -9.86 -10.03
CA LEU A 36 -5.66 -9.99 -8.57
C LEU A 36 -6.39 -11.27 -8.21
N ARG A 37 -7.42 -11.65 -8.98
CA ARG A 37 -8.13 -12.91 -8.76
C ARG A 37 -7.22 -14.12 -8.91
N ILE A 38 -6.32 -14.11 -9.89
CA ILE A 38 -5.33 -15.16 -10.07
C ILE A 38 -4.29 -15.11 -8.94
N TYR A 39 -3.75 -13.93 -8.64
CA TYR A 39 -2.69 -13.74 -7.63
C TYR A 39 -3.14 -14.14 -6.23
N TYR A 40 -4.35 -13.77 -5.83
CA TYR A 40 -4.94 -14.14 -4.55
C TYR A 40 -5.59 -15.52 -4.56
N GLY A 41 -6.11 -15.97 -5.70
CA GLY A 41 -6.90 -17.20 -5.83
C GLY A 41 -6.07 -18.45 -6.11
N LYS A 42 -4.99 -18.35 -6.88
CA LYS A 42 -4.13 -19.48 -7.21
C LYS A 42 -3.22 -19.81 -6.02
N SER A 43 -3.17 -21.07 -5.65
CA SER A 43 -2.30 -21.54 -4.56
C SER A 43 -0.86 -21.10 -4.78
N ASN A 44 -0.22 -20.63 -3.71
CA ASN A 44 1.21 -20.27 -3.61
C ASN A 44 1.67 -19.01 -4.36
N LEU A 45 0.78 -18.14 -4.85
CA LEU A 45 1.18 -16.83 -5.38
C LEU A 45 1.23 -15.76 -4.29
N PHE A 46 0.11 -15.49 -3.63
CA PHE A 46 0.11 -14.70 -2.41
C PHE A 46 0.45 -15.59 -1.20
N PRO A 47 1.49 -15.27 -0.40
CA PRO A 47 2.00 -16.17 0.63
C PRO A 47 1.24 -16.02 1.96
N TYR A 48 -0.05 -16.41 1.98
CA TYR A 48 -0.93 -16.26 3.15
C TYR A 48 -0.34 -16.85 4.44
N SER A 49 0.23 -18.06 4.36
CA SER A 49 0.83 -18.74 5.51
C SER A 49 2.04 -18.00 6.06
N ASP A 50 2.89 -17.46 5.19
CA ASP A 50 4.10 -16.75 5.60
C ASP A 50 3.78 -15.37 6.17
N ILE A 51 2.82 -14.64 5.58
CA ILE A 51 2.32 -13.37 6.13
C ILE A 51 1.72 -13.59 7.52
N HIS A 52 0.88 -14.61 7.69
CA HIS A 52 0.33 -14.95 9.01
C HIS A 52 1.43 -15.32 10.00
N LYS A 53 2.39 -16.17 9.59
CA LYS A 53 3.51 -16.59 10.44
C LYS A 53 4.38 -15.40 10.87
N TRP A 54 4.70 -14.50 9.95
CA TRP A 54 5.44 -13.27 10.21
C TRP A 54 4.71 -12.40 11.23
N LEU A 55 3.46 -12.04 10.95
CA LEU A 55 2.71 -11.06 11.75
C LEU A 55 2.18 -11.63 13.08
N SER A 56 2.19 -12.96 13.25
CA SER A 56 1.85 -13.60 14.52
C SER A 56 3.01 -13.60 15.51
N TYR A 57 4.26 -13.47 15.09
CA TYR A 57 5.45 -13.52 15.99
C TYR A 57 5.48 -14.73 16.92
N GLY A 58 5.01 -15.88 16.44
CA GLY A 58 4.90 -17.09 17.25
C GLY A 58 3.69 -17.12 18.18
N HIS A 59 2.85 -16.09 18.25
CA HIS A 59 1.58 -16.12 18.97
C HIS A 59 0.50 -16.91 18.19
N ASP A 60 0.75 -18.20 17.93
CA ASP A 60 -0.06 -19.06 17.07
C ASP A 60 -0.87 -20.13 17.82
N GLY A 61 -0.96 -20.05 19.15
CA GLY A 61 -1.71 -20.98 19.99
C GLY A 61 -0.97 -22.29 20.32
N LYS A 62 0.28 -22.48 19.88
CA LYS A 62 0.95 -23.79 19.92
C LYS A 62 2.00 -23.98 21.01
N HIS A 63 2.26 -22.98 21.84
CA HIS A 63 3.25 -23.11 22.93
C HIS A 63 2.86 -22.31 24.19
N PRO A 64 3.38 -22.70 25.37
CA PRO A 64 3.09 -22.00 26.62
C PRO A 64 3.49 -20.52 26.57
N GLY A 65 2.57 -19.63 26.94
CA GLY A 65 2.80 -18.18 26.94
C GLY A 65 2.51 -17.46 25.62
N CYS A 66 2.04 -18.20 24.60
CA CYS A 66 1.47 -17.56 23.40
C CYS A 66 0.15 -16.85 23.72
N ASP A 67 -0.18 -15.86 22.91
CA ASP A 67 -1.45 -15.13 22.97
C ASP A 67 -2.19 -15.41 21.67
N GLU A 68 -3.09 -16.40 21.68
CA GLU A 68 -3.82 -16.83 20.49
C GLU A 68 -4.65 -15.71 19.82
N TYR A 69 -4.86 -14.58 20.50
CA TYR A 69 -5.60 -13.43 19.99
C TYR A 69 -4.69 -12.35 19.40
N TYR A 70 -3.36 -12.47 19.49
CA TYR A 70 -2.41 -11.45 19.06
C TYR A 70 -2.62 -11.04 17.59
N PHE A 71 -2.70 -12.02 16.69
CA PHE A 71 -2.96 -11.75 15.26
C PHE A 71 -4.35 -11.15 15.03
N GLY A 72 -5.35 -11.57 15.82
CA GLY A 72 -6.71 -11.02 15.82
C GLY A 72 -6.81 -9.56 16.23
N ARG A 73 -5.75 -8.98 16.81
CA ARG A 73 -5.69 -7.56 17.15
C ARG A 73 -4.86 -6.72 16.17
N ARG A 74 -4.29 -7.34 15.13
CA ARG A 74 -3.58 -6.62 14.05
C ARG A 74 -4.59 -5.94 13.14
N GLU A 75 -4.43 -4.64 12.94
CA GLU A 75 -5.16 -3.91 11.91
C GLU A 75 -4.58 -4.23 10.52
N PHE A 76 -5.48 -4.45 9.58
CA PHE A 76 -5.25 -4.38 8.14
C PHE A 76 -6.19 -3.34 7.54
N SER A 77 -5.78 -2.78 6.40
CA SER A 77 -6.66 -2.00 5.53
C SER A 77 -6.61 -2.52 4.12
N PHE A 78 -7.76 -2.45 3.46
CA PHE A 78 -7.92 -2.75 2.04
C PHE A 78 -8.26 -1.49 1.28
N THR A 79 -7.52 -1.22 0.20
CA THR A 79 -7.95 -0.27 -0.83
C THR A 79 -8.60 -1.06 -1.95
N LEU A 80 -9.88 -0.79 -2.23
CA LEU A 80 -10.63 -1.44 -3.29
C LEU A 80 -10.67 -0.56 -4.55
N GLU A 81 -11.47 -0.96 -5.54
CA GLU A 81 -11.74 -0.14 -6.72
C GLU A 81 -12.31 1.24 -6.33
N ASN A 82 -12.00 2.26 -7.13
CA ASN A 82 -12.36 3.67 -6.88
C ASN A 82 -11.80 4.22 -5.56
N ASP A 83 -10.63 3.72 -5.12
CA ASP A 83 -9.93 4.13 -3.90
C ASP A 83 -10.79 4.02 -2.62
N VAL A 84 -11.78 3.11 -2.61
CA VAL A 84 -12.57 2.84 -1.40
C VAL A 84 -11.68 2.20 -0.35
N TYR A 85 -11.51 2.90 0.77
CA TYR A 85 -10.59 2.51 1.83
C TYR A 85 -11.33 1.86 3.02
N LEU A 86 -11.07 0.58 3.25
CA LEU A 86 -11.63 -0.20 4.34
C LEU A 86 -10.59 -0.37 5.45
N ARG A 87 -10.71 0.40 6.52
CA ARG A 87 -9.84 0.32 7.71
C ARG A 87 -10.33 -0.64 8.78
N TYR A 88 -9.46 -0.89 9.75
CA TYR A 88 -9.77 -1.64 10.96
C TYR A 88 -10.27 -3.06 10.68
N LYS A 89 -9.82 -3.65 9.58
CA LYS A 89 -9.99 -5.08 9.35
C LYS A 89 -9.03 -5.82 10.28
N SER A 90 -9.46 -6.96 10.78
CA SER A 90 -8.65 -7.86 11.60
C SER A 90 -9.10 -9.28 11.31
N PHE A 91 -8.21 -10.25 11.55
CA PHE A 91 -8.44 -11.63 11.16
C PHE A 91 -8.01 -12.56 12.28
N LYS A 92 -8.81 -13.60 12.55
CA LYS A 92 -8.49 -14.56 13.62
C LYS A 92 -7.27 -15.41 13.27
N ASN A 93 -7.12 -15.78 12.00
CA ASN A 93 -6.07 -16.67 11.52
C ASN A 93 -5.86 -16.52 10.00
N ALA A 94 -4.89 -17.26 9.46
CA ALA A 94 -4.55 -17.28 8.03
C ALA A 94 -5.77 -17.56 7.12
N SER A 95 -6.64 -18.52 7.47
CA SER A 95 -7.83 -18.86 6.68
C SER A 95 -8.80 -17.69 6.60
N SER A 96 -9.12 -17.05 7.73
CA SER A 96 -10.03 -15.89 7.74
C SER A 96 -9.46 -14.68 6.99
N MET A 97 -8.14 -14.50 6.99
CA MET A 97 -7.47 -13.48 6.19
C MET A 97 -7.54 -13.81 4.69
N GLU A 98 -7.29 -15.07 4.33
CA GLU A 98 -7.37 -15.56 2.95
C GLU A 98 -8.78 -15.41 2.38
N ASP A 99 -9.81 -15.82 3.11
CA ASP A 99 -11.20 -15.69 2.72
C ASP A 99 -11.59 -14.22 2.48
N ALA A 100 -11.15 -13.32 3.37
CA ALA A 100 -11.42 -11.90 3.24
C ALA A 100 -10.71 -11.27 2.03
N ILE A 101 -9.44 -11.60 1.79
CA ILE A 101 -8.67 -11.11 0.64
C ILE A 101 -9.28 -11.63 -0.67
N LYS A 102 -9.64 -12.92 -0.74
CA LYS A 102 -10.30 -13.52 -1.92
C LYS A 102 -11.72 -12.99 -2.15
N SER A 103 -12.41 -12.55 -1.12
CA SER A 103 -13.75 -11.97 -1.27
C SER A 103 -13.72 -10.51 -1.74
N ASN A 104 -12.66 -9.77 -1.42
CA ASN A 104 -12.56 -8.34 -1.71
C ASN A 104 -11.64 -8.01 -2.89
N PHE A 105 -10.67 -8.87 -3.22
CA PHE A 105 -9.63 -8.63 -4.22
C PHE A 105 -9.02 -7.21 -4.11
N PRO A 106 -8.42 -6.85 -2.97
CA PRO A 106 -7.94 -5.50 -2.74
C PRO A 106 -6.81 -5.12 -3.70
N TYR A 107 -6.80 -3.88 -4.16
CA TYR A 107 -5.72 -3.30 -4.96
C TYR A 107 -4.48 -3.00 -4.11
N LYS A 108 -4.69 -2.64 -2.84
CA LYS A 108 -3.62 -2.41 -1.85
C LYS A 108 -4.03 -3.02 -0.52
N ILE A 109 -3.05 -3.57 0.18
CA ILE A 109 -3.18 -4.05 1.55
C ILE A 109 -2.16 -3.30 2.39
N ASP A 110 -2.61 -2.59 3.41
CA ASP A 110 -1.70 -1.99 4.40
C ASP A 110 -1.81 -2.74 5.72
N ILE A 111 -0.69 -2.81 6.44
CA ILE A 111 -0.57 -3.49 7.73
C ILE A 111 -0.39 -2.42 8.80
N GLY A 112 -1.34 -2.37 9.74
CA GLY A 112 -1.37 -1.41 10.83
C GLY A 112 -0.75 -1.95 12.12
N ALA A 113 -1.07 -1.32 13.24
CA ALA A 113 -0.62 -1.74 14.56
C ALA A 113 -1.35 -3.00 15.06
N VAL A 114 -0.77 -3.67 16.05
CA VAL A 114 -1.52 -4.51 16.99
C VAL A 114 -2.17 -3.59 18.00
N TYR A 115 -3.46 -3.77 18.23
CA TYR A 115 -4.24 -3.02 19.21
C TYR A 115 -4.42 -3.82 20.50
N SER A 116 -4.86 -3.13 21.54
CA SER A 116 -5.27 -3.71 22.83
C SER A 116 -6.52 -4.60 22.71
N VAL A 117 -7.37 -4.35 21.72
CA VAL A 117 -8.60 -5.10 21.43
C VAL A 117 -8.78 -5.25 19.91
N ASP A 118 -9.71 -6.11 19.51
CA ASP A 118 -10.04 -6.42 18.11
C ASP A 118 -10.46 -5.17 17.29
N PRO A 119 -9.69 -4.73 16.27
CA PRO A 119 -10.02 -3.56 15.44
C PRO A 119 -11.40 -3.59 14.76
N ASP A 120 -11.86 -4.75 14.30
CA ASP A 120 -13.15 -4.86 13.59
C ASP A 120 -14.33 -4.56 14.53
N LYS A 121 -14.13 -4.76 15.85
CA LYS A 121 -15.13 -4.50 16.90
C LYS A 121 -15.00 -3.15 17.58
N ARG A 122 -14.18 -2.23 17.07
CA ARG A 122 -13.92 -0.90 17.69
C ARG A 122 -15.16 -0.14 18.13
N HIS A 123 -16.26 -0.22 17.36
CA HIS A 123 -17.50 0.49 17.68
C HIS A 123 -18.16 -0.04 18.96
N ALA A 124 -18.14 -1.35 19.19
CA ALA A 124 -18.66 -1.94 20.42
C ALA A 124 -17.87 -1.46 21.64
N TYR A 125 -16.54 -1.34 21.54
CA TYR A 125 -15.70 -0.86 22.63
C TYR A 125 -15.93 0.62 22.95
N SER A 126 -16.18 1.46 21.94
CA SER A 126 -16.46 2.89 22.14
C SER A 126 -17.70 3.16 23.00
N GLN A 127 -18.65 2.22 23.03
CA GLN A 127 -19.90 2.35 23.80
C GLN A 127 -19.72 2.05 25.29
N THR A 128 -18.61 1.43 25.69
CA THR A 128 -18.38 1.00 27.08
C THR A 128 -17.84 2.11 28.00
N GLY A 129 -17.62 3.32 27.47
CA GLY A 129 -17.17 4.49 28.23
C GLY A 129 -15.67 4.50 28.60
N ALA A 130 -14.97 3.38 28.44
CA ALA A 130 -13.51 3.31 28.58
C ALA A 130 -12.84 3.33 27.20
N ASN A 131 -11.83 4.18 27.02
CA ASN A 131 -11.05 4.23 25.77
C ASN A 131 -10.04 3.06 25.71
N VAL A 132 -10.56 1.84 25.54
CA VAL A 132 -9.76 0.62 25.52
C VAL A 132 -9.20 0.29 24.14
N PHE A 133 -9.49 1.08 23.10
CA PHE A 133 -9.01 0.85 21.74
C PHE A 133 -7.76 1.70 21.46
N THR A 134 -6.59 1.12 21.72
CA THR A 134 -5.29 1.80 21.58
C THR A 134 -4.27 0.90 20.90
N PRO A 135 -3.39 1.44 20.03
CA PRO A 135 -2.27 0.67 19.49
C PRO A 135 -1.29 0.32 20.62
N VAL A 136 -0.79 -0.92 20.62
CA VAL A 136 0.12 -1.44 21.67
C VAL A 136 1.44 -1.96 21.11
N GLU A 137 1.45 -2.46 19.88
CA GLU A 137 2.69 -2.84 19.19
C GLU A 137 2.61 -2.46 17.71
N ARG A 138 3.73 -2.03 17.12
CA ARG A 138 3.88 -1.90 15.67
C ARG A 138 5.36 -1.94 15.31
N GLU A 139 5.69 -2.65 14.24
CA GLU A 139 7.03 -2.64 13.65
C GLU A 139 7.53 -1.21 13.44
N LEU A 140 8.79 -0.98 13.78
CA LEU A 140 9.47 0.24 13.36
C LEU A 140 9.69 0.14 11.85
N VAL A 141 9.14 1.13 11.12
CA VAL A 141 9.16 1.13 9.66
C VAL A 141 9.84 2.37 9.12
N PHE A 142 10.59 2.19 8.03
CA PHE A 142 11.16 3.27 7.23
C PHE A 142 10.62 3.15 5.81
N ASP A 143 10.23 4.27 5.22
CA ASP A 143 9.81 4.39 3.83
C ASP A 143 10.74 5.38 3.14
N ILE A 144 11.42 4.91 2.11
CA ILE A 144 12.42 5.70 1.38
C ILE A 144 11.98 5.75 -0.07
N ASP A 145 11.61 6.93 -0.55
CA ASP A 145 11.18 7.16 -1.91
C ASP A 145 12.26 7.92 -2.70
N ILE A 146 12.48 7.54 -3.95
CA ILE A 146 13.46 8.19 -4.82
C ILE A 146 13.13 9.67 -5.09
N THR A 147 11.87 10.09 -4.93
CA THR A 147 11.43 11.49 -5.13
C THR A 147 12.11 12.45 -4.18
N ASP A 148 12.50 11.99 -2.99
CA ASP A 148 13.23 12.81 -2.02
C ASP A 148 14.67 13.12 -2.47
N TYR A 149 15.13 12.53 -3.59
CA TYR A 149 16.45 12.76 -4.19
C TYR A 149 16.38 13.54 -5.51
N ASP A 150 15.24 14.15 -5.85
CA ASP A 150 15.05 14.88 -7.12
C ASP A 150 16.03 16.04 -7.31
N ASP A 151 16.51 16.64 -6.22
CA ASP A 151 17.48 17.74 -6.23
C ASP A 151 18.93 17.29 -6.46
N VAL A 152 19.22 16.00 -6.27
CA VAL A 152 20.58 15.43 -6.38
C VAL A 152 20.73 14.34 -7.46
N ARG A 153 19.65 14.01 -8.19
CA ARG A 153 19.69 13.07 -9.31
C ARG A 153 19.38 13.77 -10.64
N TYR A 154 20.25 13.55 -11.63
CA TYR A 154 20.14 14.24 -12.93
C TYR A 154 19.66 13.36 -14.08
N CYS A 155 19.38 12.08 -13.82
CA CYS A 155 19.00 11.10 -14.85
C CYS A 155 17.49 10.86 -14.97
N CYS A 156 16.71 11.18 -13.92
CA CYS A 156 15.26 10.99 -13.83
C CYS A 156 14.68 12.10 -12.94
N SER A 157 13.36 12.27 -12.95
CA SER A 157 12.62 13.22 -12.10
C SER A 157 11.31 12.61 -11.59
N GLY A 158 10.81 13.06 -10.44
CA GLY A 158 9.54 12.60 -9.90
C GLY A 158 9.49 11.08 -9.70
N ALA A 159 8.54 10.41 -10.31
CA ALA A 159 8.36 8.97 -10.10
C ALA A 159 9.28 8.06 -10.92
N ASP A 160 10.02 8.62 -11.88
CA ASP A 160 10.82 7.82 -12.80
C ASP A 160 12.09 7.30 -12.13
N VAL A 161 12.46 6.07 -12.47
CA VAL A 161 13.66 5.39 -11.95
C VAL A 161 14.43 4.74 -13.09
N CYS A 162 15.76 4.72 -12.96
CA CYS A 162 16.63 3.96 -13.84
C CYS A 162 17.82 3.38 -13.07
N SER A 163 18.65 2.57 -13.75
CA SER A 163 19.84 1.96 -13.18
C SER A 163 20.89 2.96 -12.68
N LYS A 164 20.82 4.24 -13.08
CA LYS A 164 21.73 5.29 -12.62
C LYS A 164 21.35 5.88 -11.27
N CYS A 165 20.06 6.06 -10.97
CA CYS A 165 19.61 6.59 -9.68
C CYS A 165 19.27 5.51 -8.64
N TRP A 166 18.97 4.27 -9.06
CA TRP A 166 18.71 3.17 -8.11
C TRP A 166 19.84 2.88 -7.10
N PRO A 167 21.13 3.11 -7.40
CA PRO A 167 22.19 3.08 -6.40
C PRO A 167 21.92 3.95 -5.16
N LEU A 168 21.12 5.02 -5.25
CA LEU A 168 20.68 5.81 -4.09
C LEU A 168 19.91 4.96 -3.08
N MET A 169 18.96 4.13 -3.54
CA MET A 169 18.24 3.17 -2.66
C MET A 169 19.20 2.13 -2.08
N THR A 170 20.18 1.67 -2.86
CA THR A 170 21.20 0.73 -2.38
C THR A 170 22.03 1.34 -1.24
N VAL A 171 22.44 2.60 -1.39
CA VAL A 171 23.18 3.33 -0.34
C VAL A 171 22.29 3.55 0.88
N ALA A 172 21.03 3.97 0.69
CA ALA A 172 20.08 4.18 1.77
C ALA A 172 19.86 2.91 2.60
N ILE A 173 19.68 1.76 1.94
CA ILE A 173 19.62 0.44 2.61
C ILE A 173 20.88 0.20 3.42
N LYS A 174 22.07 0.36 2.83
CA LYS A 174 23.34 0.09 3.53
C LYS A 174 23.51 0.96 4.77
N VAL A 175 23.31 2.27 4.65
CA VAL A 175 23.48 3.22 5.75
C VAL A 175 22.50 2.92 6.89
N ILE A 176 21.20 2.80 6.58
CA ILE A 176 20.19 2.55 7.61
C ILE A 176 20.36 1.17 8.21
N HIS A 177 20.62 0.14 7.40
CA HIS A 177 20.81 -1.22 7.89
C HIS A 177 22.01 -1.32 8.83
N THR A 178 23.15 -0.71 8.49
CA THR A 178 24.33 -0.63 9.36
C THR A 178 23.96 -0.02 10.71
N SER A 179 23.28 1.13 10.76
CA SER A 179 22.88 1.71 12.04
C SER A 179 21.90 0.83 12.81
N LEU A 180 20.90 0.25 12.15
CA LEU A 180 19.95 -0.65 12.81
C LEU A 180 20.63 -1.88 13.43
N THR A 181 21.65 -2.44 12.78
CA THR A 181 22.34 -3.62 13.28
C THR A 181 23.48 -3.32 14.25
N GLU A 182 24.33 -2.33 13.95
CA GLU A 182 25.55 -2.06 14.70
C GLU A 182 25.29 -1.12 15.89
N ASP A 183 24.47 -0.08 15.70
CA ASP A 183 24.21 0.92 16.74
C ASP A 183 23.05 0.47 17.64
N PHE A 184 21.95 0.01 17.04
CA PHE A 184 20.75 -0.39 17.78
C PHE A 184 20.70 -1.88 18.13
N GLY A 185 21.52 -2.72 17.50
CA GLY A 185 21.53 -4.17 17.76
C GLY A 185 20.22 -4.87 17.40
N PHE A 186 19.51 -4.43 16.36
CA PHE A 186 18.35 -5.13 15.81
C PHE A 186 18.79 -6.30 14.93
N LYS A 187 17.97 -7.37 14.91
CA LYS A 187 18.31 -8.64 14.25
C LYS A 187 17.29 -9.05 13.19
N HIS A 188 16.04 -8.64 13.35
CA HIS A 188 14.94 -9.05 12.50
C HIS A 188 14.52 -7.88 11.60
N ILE A 189 15.23 -7.72 10.49
CA ILE A 189 15.03 -6.61 9.56
C ILE A 189 14.63 -7.16 8.19
N LEU A 190 13.49 -6.70 7.67
CA LEU A 190 12.98 -7.06 6.35
C LEU A 190 12.94 -5.82 5.46
N TRP A 191 13.66 -5.85 4.35
CA TRP A 191 13.57 -4.85 3.29
C TRP A 191 12.65 -5.32 2.18
N VAL A 192 11.75 -4.46 1.73
CA VAL A 192 10.73 -4.76 0.72
C VAL A 192 10.75 -3.68 -0.36
N PHE A 193 10.68 -4.07 -1.63
CA PHE A 193 10.49 -3.13 -2.71
C PHE A 193 9.06 -2.55 -2.67
N SER A 194 8.92 -1.23 -2.78
CA SER A 194 7.61 -0.53 -2.75
C SER A 194 6.65 -0.91 -3.89
N GLY A 195 7.14 -1.60 -4.93
CA GLY A 195 6.39 -1.90 -6.15
C GLY A 195 6.60 -0.87 -7.27
N ARG A 196 7.29 0.24 -7.00
CA ARG A 196 7.60 1.24 -8.03
C ARG A 196 8.99 1.84 -7.93
N ARG A 197 9.26 2.62 -6.88
CA ARG A 197 10.40 3.57 -6.89
C ARG A 197 11.10 3.77 -5.54
N GLY A 198 10.62 3.12 -4.50
CA GLY A 198 11.20 3.18 -3.16
C GLY A 198 11.40 1.80 -2.55
N VAL A 199 11.86 1.81 -1.31
CA VAL A 199 12.06 0.61 -0.47
C VAL A 199 11.50 0.85 0.93
N HIS A 200 10.89 -0.17 1.50
CA HIS A 200 10.37 -0.15 2.86
C HIS A 200 11.23 -1.05 3.74
N CYS A 201 11.55 -0.58 4.95
CA CYS A 201 12.21 -1.36 5.99
C CYS A 201 11.20 -1.72 7.08
N TRP A 202 11.17 -2.96 7.51
CA TRP A 202 10.39 -3.45 8.64
C TRP A 202 11.33 -4.04 9.69
N VAL A 203 11.49 -3.33 10.80
CA VAL A 203 12.26 -3.79 11.96
C VAL A 203 11.30 -4.48 12.93
N CYS A 204 11.48 -5.78 13.05
CA CYS A 204 10.51 -6.70 13.62
C CYS A 204 10.95 -7.26 14.98
N ASP A 205 12.07 -6.81 15.54
CA ASP A 205 12.47 -7.20 16.90
C ASP A 205 11.41 -6.81 17.94
N PRO A 206 11.16 -7.63 18.99
CA PRO A 206 10.18 -7.29 20.02
C PRO A 206 10.38 -5.91 20.66
N LYS A 207 11.63 -5.48 20.83
CA LYS A 207 11.98 -4.15 21.37
C LYS A 207 11.75 -3.01 20.37
N ALA A 208 11.71 -3.29 19.07
CA ALA A 208 11.38 -2.30 18.04
C ALA A 208 9.88 -2.10 17.90
N ARG A 209 9.09 -3.11 18.30
CA ARG A 209 7.63 -3.09 18.20
C ARG A 209 6.94 -2.33 19.33
N ARG A 210 7.66 -1.95 20.38
CA ARG A 210 7.14 -1.38 21.64
C ARG A 210 7.75 -0.03 21.92
#